data_AF-A0A2V7YZX7-F1
#
_entry.id   AF-A0A2V7YZX7-F1
#
_cell.length_a   1.000
_cell.length_b   1.000
_cell.length_c   1.000
_cell.angle_alpha   90.00
_cell.angle_beta   90.00
_cell.angle_gamma   90.00
#
_symmetry.space_group_name_H-M   'P 1'
#
loop_
_entity.id
_entity.type
_entity.pdbx_description
1 polymer ?
#
loop_
_entity_poly.entity_id
_entity_poly.type
_entity_poly.pdbx_seq_one_letter_code
_entity_poly.pdbx_strand_id
1 'polypeptide(L)' 'MEDEDHNATDEERRFLEKLAVPPGLCATCEHLRLLASRRSVFVRCGLAAVDPRFPKYPPLPVRVCGGYKGV' A
#
# COMPACT_ATOMS: atom_id res chain seq x y z
N MET A 1 7.76 -4.64 -32.08
CA MET A 1 7.21 -5.71 -31.24
C MET A 1 6.65 -4.99 -30.04
N GLU A 2 5.48 -4.45 -30.33
CA GLU A 2 4.36 -4.07 -29.49
C GLU A 2 4.56 -3.93 -27.97
N ASP A 3 4.07 -2.78 -27.52
CA ASP A 3 3.40 -2.54 -26.24
C ASP A 3 4.30 -2.19 -25.05
N GLU A 4 3.96 -1.23 -24.20
CA GLU A 4 3.03 -0.11 -24.17
C GLU A 4 3.39 0.56 -22.84
N ASP A 5 3.06 1.83 -22.68
CA ASP A 5 3.15 2.54 -21.41
C ASP A 5 2.75 1.62 -20.24
N HIS A 6 3.75 1.24 -19.42
CA HIS A 6 3.53 0.50 -18.18
C HIS A 6 2.79 1.44 -17.25
N ASN A 7 1.47 1.38 -17.36
CA ASN A 7 0.50 2.11 -16.59
C ASN A 7 0.79 1.88 -15.10
N ALA A 8 1.10 2.95 -14.36
CA ALA A 8 1.55 2.89 -12.96
C ALA A 8 0.65 2.05 -12.04
N THR A 9 -0.62 1.86 -12.42
CA THR A 9 -1.61 1.05 -11.71
C THR A 9 -1.39 -0.48 -11.85
N ASP A 10 -0.79 -0.98 -12.93
CA ASP A 10 -0.51 -2.41 -13.12
C ASP A 10 0.63 -2.90 -12.21
N GLU A 11 1.67 -2.09 -12.03
CA GLU A 11 2.73 -2.37 -11.07
C GLU A 11 2.19 -2.35 -9.63
N GLU A 12 1.36 -1.36 -9.28
CA GLU A 12 0.72 -1.29 -7.96
C GLU A 12 -0.17 -2.51 -7.71
N ARG A 13 -0.96 -2.94 -8.69
CA ARG A 13 -1.80 -4.14 -8.58
C ARG A 13 -0.97 -5.40 -8.34
N ARG A 14 0.11 -5.57 -9.11
CA ARG A 14 1.04 -6.70 -8.93
C ARG A 14 1.71 -6.69 -7.56
N PHE A 15 1.98 -5.51 -6.99
CA PHE A 15 2.52 -5.40 -5.64
C PHE A 15 1.48 -5.73 -4.57
N LEU A 16 0.22 -5.32 -4.74
CA LEU A 16 -0.88 -5.67 -3.85
C LEU A 16 -1.11 -7.19 -3.80
N GLU A 17 -1.06 -7.86 -4.95
CA GLU A 17 -1.20 -9.33 -5.05
C GLU A 17 -0.06 -10.08 -4.35
N LYS A 18 1.14 -9.51 -4.30
CA LYS A 18 2.31 -10.10 -3.63
C LYS A 18 2.32 -9.92 -2.12
N LEU A 19 1.38 -9.17 -1.55
CA LEU A 19 1.27 -9.06 -0.10
C LEU A 19 0.81 -10.40 0.49
N ALA A 20 1.54 -10.87 1.50
CA ALA A 20 1.18 -12.10 2.22
C ALA A 20 -0.17 -11.98 2.95
N VAL A 21 -0.60 -10.77 3.26
CA VAL A 21 -1.85 -10.46 3.96
C VAL A 21 -2.56 -9.34 3.21
N PRO A 22 -3.88 -9.43 2.97
CA PRO A 22 -4.61 -8.39 2.28
C PRO A 22 -4.48 -7.04 3.01
N PRO A 23 -4.31 -5.93 2.29
CA PRO A 23 -4.09 -4.63 2.92
C PRO A 23 -5.33 -4.07 3.63
N GLY A 24 -6.54 -4.55 3.30
CA GLY A 24 -7.80 -4.03 3.85
C GLY A 24 -8.07 -2.61 3.35
N LEU A 25 -8.49 -1.71 4.25
CA LEU A 25 -8.72 -0.29 3.94
C LEU A 25 -7.51 0.39 3.31
N CYS A 26 -6.29 -0.08 3.61
CA CYS A 26 -5.10 0.50 3.00
C CYS A 26 -5.05 0.32 1.48
N ALA A 27 -5.78 -0.64 0.89
CA ALA A 27 -5.78 -0.90 -0.56
C ALA A 27 -6.19 0.31 -1.40
N THR A 28 -7.09 1.14 -0.88
CA THR A 28 -7.68 2.30 -1.56
C THR A 28 -7.34 3.61 -0.85
N CYS A 29 -6.34 3.60 0.03
CA CYS A 29 -5.97 4.78 0.82
C CYS A 29 -4.95 5.65 0.07
N GLU A 30 -5.16 6.97 0.02
CA GLU A 30 -4.23 7.93 -0.61
C GLU A 30 -2.84 7.94 0.05
N HIS A 31 -2.78 7.55 1.33
CA HIS A 31 -1.54 7.48 2.10
C HIS A 31 -0.80 6.14 1.92
N LEU A 32 -1.35 5.21 1.14
CA LEU A 32 -0.72 3.92 0.87
C LEU A 32 0.61 4.14 0.15
N ARG A 33 1.66 3.49 0.65
CA ARG A 33 2.91 3.29 -0.09
C ARG A 33 3.22 1.80 -0.09
N LEU A 34 3.32 1.20 -1.27
CA LEU A 34 3.80 -0.17 -1.44
C LEU A 34 5.31 -0.14 -1.60
N LEU A 35 6.01 -0.93 -0.80
CA LEU A 35 7.45 -1.07 -0.88
C LEU A 35 7.78 -2.54 -1.13
N ALA A 36 8.63 -2.80 -2.11
CA ALA A 36 9.13 -4.12 -2.40
C ALA A 36 10.56 -4.28 -1.88
N SER A 37 10.84 -5.40 -1.23
CA SER A 37 12.19 -5.91 -0.98
C SER A 37 12.49 -7.09 -1.89
N ARG A 38 13.71 -7.63 -1.79
CA ARG A 38 14.09 -8.86 -2.50
C ARG A 38 13.22 -10.08 -2.15
N ARG A 39 12.58 -10.09 -0.97
CA ARG A 39 11.86 -11.27 -0.46
C ARG A 39 10.36 -11.07 -0.26
N SER A 40 9.89 -9.82 -0.19
CA SER A 40 8.49 -9.53 0.13
C SER A 40 8.10 -8.12 -0.24
N VAL A 41 6.80 -7.90 -0.43
CA VAL A 41 6.18 -6.57 -0.51
C VAL A 41 5.59 -6.24 0.85
N PHE A 42 5.62 -4.97 1.23
CA PHE A 42 5.07 -4.48 2.48
C PHE A 42 4.38 -3.13 2.30
N VAL A 43 3.36 -2.91 3.12
CA VAL A 43 2.59 -1.66 3.18
C VAL A 43 3.27 -0.71 4.16
N ARG A 44 3.41 0.55 3.75
CA ARG A 44 3.83 1.65 4.61
C ARG A 44 2.77 2.75 4.59
N CYS A 45 2.45 3.28 5.77
CA CYS A 45 1.61 4.45 5.90
C CYS A 45 2.43 5.72 5.68
N GLY A 46 2.04 6.55 4.71
CA GLY A 46 2.64 7.88 4.49
C GLY A 46 2.36 8.86 5.64
N LEU A 47 1.19 8.73 6.28
CA LEU A 47 0.75 9.62 7.36
C LEU A 47 1.63 9.50 8.62
N ALA A 48 2.23 8.33 8.85
CA ALA A 48 3.18 8.10 9.94
C ALA A 48 4.44 8.99 9.87
N ALA A 49 4.70 9.66 8.74
CA ALA A 49 5.79 10.62 8.61
C ALA A 49 5.49 11.97 9.26
N VAL A 50 4.21 12.34 9.36
CA VAL A 50 3.76 13.64 9.89
C VAL A 50 3.04 13.49 11.22
N ASP A 51 2.44 12.34 11.48
CA ASP A 51 1.67 12.07 12.70
C ASP A 51 2.09 10.72 13.32
N PRO A 52 2.76 10.73 14.48
CA PRO A 52 3.29 9.54 15.13
C PRO A 52 2.21 8.63 15.72
N ARG A 53 0.93 9.05 15.75
CA ARG A 53 -0.18 8.20 16.17
C ARG A 53 -0.44 7.06 15.17
N PHE A 54 0.00 7.23 13.93
CA PHE A 54 -0.16 6.22 12.89
C PHE A 54 1.09 5.34 12.81
N PRO A 55 0.92 4.00 12.80
CA PRO A 55 2.05 3.10 12.66
C PRO A 55 2.66 3.21 11.25
N LYS A 56 3.99 3.33 11.18
CA LYS A 56 4.73 3.34 9.90
C LYS A 56 4.45 2.10 9.05
N TYR A 57 4.34 0.95 9.69
CA TYR A 57 3.99 -0.33 9.07
C TYR A 57 2.71 -0.84 9.76
N PRO A 58 1.52 -0.52 9.24
CA PRO A 58 0.27 -0.90 9.88
C PRO A 58 0.11 -2.44 9.87
N PRO A 59 -0.42 -3.04 10.95
CA PRO A 59 -0.76 -4.46 10.95
C PRO A 59 -1.88 -4.71 9.94
N LEU A 60 -1.66 -5.68 9.05
CA LEU A 60 -2.61 -6.07 8.02
C LEU A 60 -3.48 -7.26 8.49
N PRO A 61 -4.75 -7.38 8.05
CA PRO A 61 -5.49 -6.40 7.25
C PRO A 61 -5.99 -5.21 8.09
N VAL A 62 -5.87 -4.00 7.56
CA VAL A 62 -6.41 -2.81 8.23
C VAL A 62 -7.93 -2.79 8.06
N ARG A 63 -8.67 -2.98 9.15
CA ARG A 63 -10.15 -2.95 9.15
C ARG A 63 -10.73 -1.60 9.59
N VAL A 64 -9.99 -0.85 10.40
CA VAL A 64 -10.39 0.46 10.93
C VAL A 64 -9.15 1.35 10.96
N CYS A 65 -9.25 2.57 10.44
CA CYS A 65 -8.18 3.56 10.49
C CYS A 65 -8.79 4.97 10.53
N GLY A 66 -8.49 5.74 11.59
CA GLY A 66 -8.98 7.11 11.74
C GLY A 66 -8.36 8.12 10.78
N GLY A 67 -7.29 7.74 10.08
CA GLY A 67 -6.63 8.53 9.04
C GLY A 67 -6.79 7.96 7.64
N TYR A 68 -7.79 7.10 7.42
CA TYR A 68 -8.10 6.60 6.09
C TYR A 68 -8.66 7.72 5.21
N LYS A 69 -8.14 7.85 3.99
CA LYS A 69 -8.68 8.73 2.97
C LYS A 69 -8.67 8.01 1.63
N GLY A 70 -9.87 7.74 1.10
CA GLY A 70 -10.07 6.97 -0.13
C GLY A 70 -9.69 7.77 -1.38
N VAL A 71 -9.16 7.08 -2.39
CA VAL A 71 -8.95 7.59 -3.76
C VAL A 71 -9.99 7.05 -4.74
#